data_AF-A0A2H1V8A3-F1
#
_entry.id   AF-A0A2H1V8A3-F1
#
_cell.length_a   1.000
_cell.length_b   1.000
_cell.length_c   1.000
_cell.angle_alpha   90.00
_cell.angle_beta   90.00
_cell.angle_gamma   90.00
#
_symmetry.space_group_name_H-M   'P 1'
#
loop_
_entity.id
_entity.type
_entity.pdbx_description
1 polymer ?
#
loop_
_entity_poly.entity_id
_entity_poly.type
_entity_poly.pdbx_seq_one_letter_code
_entity_poly.pdbx_strand_id
1 'polypeptide(L)'
;VCKNGLGCWNLNKEFNDINTPLILSDCNLMEFPNDVKADREGNLWILSDRQSRFLYEAMDFDQVNFRVLTAPTSTLIQGTACEKRSIFIFS
;
A
#
# COMPACT_ATOMS: atom_id res chain seq x y z
N VAL A 1 -0.32 11.89 -14.13
CA VAL A 1 -0.92 10.87 -13.23
C VAL A 1 0.07 10.56 -12.14
N CYS A 2 -0.34 10.70 -10.89
CA CYS A 2 0.48 10.41 -9.73
C CYS A 2 0.65 8.90 -9.58
N LYS A 3 1.88 8.42 -9.33
CA LYS A 3 2.15 6.98 -9.10
C LYS A 3 2.56 6.69 -7.66
N ASN A 4 2.48 7.68 -6.78
CA ASN A 4 2.66 7.54 -5.34
C ASN A 4 1.62 6.55 -4.81
N GLY A 5 2.06 5.48 -4.17
CA GLY A 5 1.16 4.39 -3.85
C GLY A 5 1.84 3.14 -3.32
N LEU A 6 1.00 2.15 -3.06
CA LEU A 6 1.39 0.82 -2.63
C LEU A 6 0.99 -0.19 -3.71
N GLY A 7 1.94 -1.02 -4.12
CA GLY A 7 1.70 -2.19 -4.96
C GLY A 7 1.57 -3.45 -4.12
N CYS A 8 0.97 -4.48 -4.71
CA CYS A 8 0.93 -5.81 -4.11
C CYS A 8 1.50 -6.85 -5.07
N TRP A 9 1.90 -8.00 -4.53
CA TRP A 9 2.22 -9.17 -5.33
C TRP A 9 1.82 -10.44 -4.58
N ASN A 10 1.19 -11.37 -5.29
CA ASN A 10 0.90 -12.71 -4.77
C ASN A 10 2.01 -13.68 -5.20
N LEU A 11 2.74 -14.20 -4.21
CA LEU A 11 3.88 -15.11 -4.40
C LEU A 11 3.54 -16.41 -5.18
N ASN A 12 2.26 -16.78 -5.28
CA ASN A 12 1.81 -17.92 -6.08
C ASN A 12 1.67 -17.61 -7.58
N LYS A 13 1.98 -16.37 -8.00
CA LYS A 13 1.92 -15.91 -9.39
C LYS A 13 3.28 -15.40 -9.82
N GLU A 14 3.60 -15.53 -11.10
CA GLU A 14 4.81 -14.98 -11.69
C GLU A 14 4.92 -13.47 -11.43
N PHE A 15 6.12 -12.99 -11.11
CA PHE A 15 6.39 -11.56 -10.93
C PHE A 15 6.46 -10.86 -12.30
N ASN A 16 5.37 -10.21 -12.69
CA ASN A 16 5.25 -9.43 -13.91
C ASN A 16 4.25 -8.28 -13.71
N ASP A 17 4.20 -7.33 -14.65
CA ASP A 17 3.39 -6.11 -14.54
C ASP A 17 1.88 -6.37 -14.35
N ILE A 18 1.39 -7.51 -14.84
CA ILE A 18 -0.03 -7.90 -14.70
C ILE A 18 -0.32 -8.37 -13.26
N ASN A 19 0.66 -8.99 -12.62
CA ASN A 19 0.54 -9.56 -11.27
C ASN A 19 1.03 -8.64 -10.15
N THR A 20 1.47 -7.42 -10.48
CA THR A 20 1.97 -6.41 -9.53
C THR A 20 1.18 -5.09 -9.54
N PRO A 21 -0.17 -5.11 -9.44
CA PRO A 21 -0.96 -3.89 -9.55
C PRO A 21 -0.76 -2.95 -8.35
N LEU A 22 -1.00 -1.66 -8.57
CA LEU A 22 -1.22 -0.68 -7.50
C LEU A 22 -2.55 -0.96 -6.81
N ILE A 23 -2.54 -1.03 -5.48
CA ILE A 23 -3.73 -1.26 -4.63
C ILE A 23 -4.18 0.00 -3.90
N LEU A 24 -3.29 0.99 -3.80
CA LEU A 24 -3.56 2.29 -3.22
C LEU A 24 -2.71 3.32 -3.95
N SER A 25 -3.30 4.43 -4.40
CA SER A 25 -2.55 5.52 -4.99
C SER A 25 -3.16 6.87 -4.64
N ASP A 26 -2.35 7.75 -4.08
CA ASP A 26 -2.72 9.12 -3.72
C ASP A 26 -1.45 9.97 -3.56
N CYS A 27 -1.41 11.16 -4.15
CA CYS A 27 -0.20 12.00 -4.11
C CYS A 27 0.16 12.51 -2.72
N ASN A 28 -0.83 12.71 -1.86
CA ASN A 28 -0.69 13.33 -0.56
C ASN A 28 -0.57 12.27 0.53
N LEU A 29 -1.38 11.21 0.48
CA LEU A 29 -1.38 10.14 1.49
C LEU A 29 -0.21 9.18 1.33
N MET A 30 0.31 8.99 0.12
CA MET A 30 1.36 8.01 -0.21
C MET A 30 2.62 8.69 -0.75
N GLU A 31 2.88 9.93 -0.31
CA GLU A 31 4.01 10.72 -0.80
C GLU A 31 5.35 10.01 -0.57
N PHE A 32 5.52 9.41 0.61
CA PHE A 32 6.63 8.53 0.91
C PHE A 32 6.19 7.45 1.93
N PRO A 33 5.74 6.26 1.50
CA PRO A 33 5.36 5.18 2.41
C PRO A 33 6.63 4.48 2.93
N ASN A 34 7.20 4.98 4.02
CA ASN A 34 8.52 4.54 4.52
C ASN A 34 8.48 3.17 5.21
N ASP A 35 7.33 2.74 5.75
CA ASP A 35 7.16 1.42 6.36
C ASP A 35 5.77 0.84 6.13
N VAL A 36 5.72 -0.48 5.97
CA VAL A 36 4.51 -1.28 5.78
C VAL A 36 4.61 -2.54 6.65
N LYS A 37 3.60 -2.78 7.47
CA LYS A 37 3.55 -3.89 8.44
C LYS A 37 2.19 -4.57 8.42
N ALA A 38 2.16 -5.90 8.46
CA ALA A 38 0.93 -6.66 8.67
C ALA A 38 0.82 -7.07 10.14
N ASP A 39 -0.36 -6.91 10.75
CA ASP A 39 -0.64 -7.40 12.09
C ASP A 39 -1.25 -8.82 12.09
N ARG A 40 -1.53 -9.35 13.29
CA ARG A 40 -2.11 -10.69 13.47
C ARG A 40 -3.61 -10.76 13.15
N GLU A 41 -4.29 -9.61 13.10
CA GLU A 41 -5.72 -9.51 12.78
C GLU A 41 -5.94 -9.40 11.26
N GLY A 42 -4.86 -9.29 10.48
CA GLY A 42 -4.89 -9.20 9.03
C GLY A 42 -4.98 -7.77 8.51
N ASN A 43 -4.76 -6.76 9.35
CA ASN A 43 -4.67 -5.38 8.89
C ASN A 43 -3.26 -5.06 8.39
N LEU A 44 -3.22 -4.19 7.40
CA LEU A 44 -1.99 -3.59 6.90
C LEU A 44 -1.86 -2.18 7.46
N TRP A 45 -0.74 -1.93 8.13
CA TRP A 45 -0.35 -0.64 8.69
C TRP A 45 0.70 0.01 7.79
N ILE A 46 0.51 1.28 7.47
CA ILE A 46 1.40 2.05 6.61
C ILE A 46 1.79 3.32 7.37
N LEU A 47 3.10 3.52 7.53
CA LEU A 47 3.64 4.83 7.89
C LEU A 47 3.98 5.54 6.58
N SER A 48 3.38 6.71 6.36
CA SER A 48 3.75 7.58 5.25
C SER A 48 4.15 8.95 5.77
N ASP A 49 5.25 9.45 5.25
CA ASP A 49 5.79 10.75 5.61
C ASP A 49 6.21 11.54 4.36
N ARG A 50 7.05 12.56 4.57
CA ARG A 50 7.63 13.39 3.52
C ARG A 50 9.16 13.35 3.56
N GLN A 51 9.73 12.18 3.78
CA GLN A 51 11.19 12.01 3.95
C GLN A 51 11.99 12.58 2.78
N SER A 52 11.51 12.45 1.54
CA SER A 52 12.15 13.06 0.37
C SER A 52 12.29 14.58 0.51
N ARG A 53 11.26 15.28 1.01
CA ARG A 53 11.32 16.73 1.28
C ARG A 53 12.26 17.05 2.43
N PHE A 54 12.24 16.24 3.48
CA PHE A 54 13.16 16.43 4.61
C PHE A 54 14.64 16.36 4.17
N LEU A 55 14.97 15.46 3.23
CA LEU A 55 16.33 15.27 2.76
C LEU A 55 16.77 16.30 1.71
N TYR A 56 15.86 16.74 0.83
CA TYR A 56 16.24 17.47 -0.37
C TYR A 56 15.54 18.82 -0.57
N GLU A 57 14.55 19.16 0.27
CA GLU A 57 13.76 20.40 0.19
C GLU A 57 13.58 21.04 1.58
N ALA A 58 12.47 21.73 1.80
CA ALA A 58 12.06 22.28 3.08
C ALA A 58 10.72 21.67 3.52
N MET A 59 10.58 21.47 4.83
CA MET A 59 9.35 21.00 5.45
C MET A 59 8.38 22.16 5.65
N ASP A 60 7.12 21.99 5.21
CA ASP A 60 6.01 22.88 5.57
C ASP A 60 5.37 22.36 6.86
N PHE A 61 5.58 23.07 7.96
CA PHE A 61 5.09 22.69 9.28
C PHE A 61 3.62 23.02 9.52
N ASP A 62 2.98 23.79 8.62
CA ASP A 62 1.55 24.06 8.66
C ASP A 62 0.73 22.92 8.03
N GLN A 63 1.41 21.90 7.50
CA GLN A 63 0.80 20.72 6.88
C GLN A 63 1.00 19.45 7.68
N VAL A 64 0.11 18.48 7.45
CA VAL A 64 0.28 17.10 7.96
C VAL A 64 1.42 16.41 7.21
N ASN A 65 2.54 16.22 7.92
CA ASN A 65 3.77 15.65 7.37
C ASN A 65 3.94 14.15 7.61
N PHE A 66 3.21 13.58 8.59
CA PHE A 66 3.29 12.18 8.98
C PHE A 66 1.88 11.59 9.09
N ARG A 67 1.69 10.36 8.61
CA ARG A 67 0.41 9.64 8.61
C ARG A 67 0.64 8.19 8.98
N VAL A 68 -0.18 7.69 9.90
CA VAL A 68 -0.33 6.26 10.17
C VAL A 68 -1.68 5.84 9.63
N LEU A 69 -1.68 4.93 8.66
CA LEU A 69 -2.86 4.45 7.95
C LEU A 69 -3.05 2.96 8.22
N THR A 70 -4.30 2.50 8.27
CA THR A 70 -4.62 1.09 8.45
C THR A 70 -5.84 0.70 7.63
N ALA A 71 -5.83 -0.53 7.10
CA ALA A 71 -6.98 -1.16 6.46
C ALA A 71 -6.83 -2.68 6.50
N PRO A 72 -7.93 -3.45 6.46
CA PRO A 72 -7.86 -4.90 6.27
C PRO A 72 -7.14 -5.23 4.95
N THR A 73 -6.14 -6.12 5.01
CA THR A 73 -5.37 -6.51 3.81
C THR A 73 -6.27 -7.15 2.76
N SER A 74 -7.27 -7.92 3.19
CA SER A 74 -8.27 -8.55 2.33
C SER A 74 -9.06 -7.52 1.52
N THR A 75 -9.44 -6.40 2.14
CA THR A 75 -10.12 -5.29 1.46
C THR A 75 -9.19 -4.62 0.44
N LEU A 76 -7.93 -4.36 0.79
CA LEU A 76 -6.98 -3.70 -0.10
C LEU A 76 -6.68 -4.50 -1.37
N ILE A 77 -6.64 -5.84 -1.29
CA ILE A 77 -6.32 -6.70 -2.45
C ILE A 77 -7.56 -7.23 -3.19
N GLN A 78 -8.77 -6.93 -2.70
CA GLN A 78 -10.01 -7.47 -3.27
C GLN A 78 -10.15 -7.13 -4.77
N GLY A 79 -10.46 -8.13 -5.60
CA GLY A 79 -10.65 -7.94 -7.04
C GLY A 79 -9.35 -7.71 -7.83
N THR A 80 -8.19 -7.72 -7.16
CA THR A 80 -6.88 -7.50 -7.81
C THR A 80 -6.20 -8.83 -8.17
N ALA A 81 -5.11 -8.76 -8.93
CA ALA A 81 -4.28 -9.93 -9.20
C ALA A 81 -3.68 -10.55 -7.92
N CYS A 82 -3.65 -9.83 -6.80
CA CYS A 82 -3.10 -10.31 -5.53
C CYS A 82 -4.10 -11.09 -4.67
N GLU A 83 -5.40 -11.01 -4.98
CA GLU A 83 -6.43 -11.71 -4.22
C GLU A 83 -6.20 -13.24 -4.27
N LYS A 84 -6.14 -13.87 -3.09
CA LYS A 84 -6.17 -15.33 -2.98
C LYS A 84 -7.62 -15.80 -3.08
N ARG A 85 -8.01 -16.32 -4.24
CA ARG A 85 -9.29 -17.02 -4.37
C ARG A 85 -9.19 -18.38 -3.67
N SER A 86 -9.75 -18.49 -2.48
CA SER A 86 -10.08 -19.81 -1.92
C SER A 86 -11.20 -20.40 -2.78
N ILE A 87 -10.86 -21.42 -3.57
CA ILE A 87 -11.87 -22.24 -4.23
C ILE A 87 -12.51 -23.08 -3.11
N PHE A 88 -13.55 -22.56 -2.48
CA PHE A 88 -14.50 -23.42 -1.78
C PHE A 88 -15.26 -24.16 -2.88
N ILE A 89 -14.75 -25.33 -3.26
CA ILE A 89 -15.57 -26.34 -3.93
C ILE A 89 -16.64 -26.67 -2.89
N PHE A 90 -17.90 -26.33 -3.16
CA PHE A 90 -19.03 -26.81 -2.40
C PHE A 90 -18.92 -28.35 -2.34
N SER A 91 -18.53 -28.89 -1.18
CA SER A 91 -18.65 -30.30 -0.85
C SER A 91 -20.05 -30.58 -0.33
#